data_AF-D4U038-F1
#
_entry.id   AF-D4U038-F1
#
_cell.length_a   1.000
_cell.length_b   1.000
_cell.length_c   1.000
_cell.angle_alpha   90.00
_cell.angle_beta   90.00
_cell.angle_gamma   90.00
#
_symmetry.space_group_name_H-M   'P 1'
#
loop_
_entity.id
_entity.type
_entity.pdbx_description
1 polymer ?
#
loop_
_entity_poly.entity_id
_entity_poly.type
_entity_poly.pdbx_seq_one_letter_code
_entity_poly.pdbx_strand_id
1 'polypeptide(L)'
;MWGLALLVSAVAVLSFARGLTHMWRTVSAGTPDPGRLGPVGKRLWGVVSAALTHREFKGRPWIKAAHWLVMVSFPILFLTLITGYAQLRVQTFTLPLLGHFAPWEWLTEVFAWGGLAGIIALMVVRQRAGRGTAAEA
;
A
#
# COMPACT_ATOMS: atom_id res chain seq x y z
N MET A 1 -21.65 -3.81 -15.90
CA MET A 1 -20.66 -3.28 -14.92
C MET A 1 -19.46 -4.20 -14.68
N TRP A 2 -19.62 -5.53 -14.58
CA TRP A 2 -18.49 -6.44 -14.34
C TRP A 2 -17.42 -6.44 -15.44
N GLY A 3 -17.81 -6.37 -16.72
CA GLY A 3 -16.85 -6.28 -17.83
C GLY A 3 -15.94 -5.04 -17.76
N LEU A 4 -16.51 -3.89 -17.38
CA LEU A 4 -15.73 -2.66 -17.15
C LEU A 4 -14.76 -2.83 -15.97
N ALA A 5 -15.24 -3.39 -14.85
CA ALA A 5 -14.40 -3.64 -13.68
C ALA A 5 -13.21 -4.54 -14.01
N LEU A 6 -13.43 -5.64 -14.75
CA LEU A 6 -12.37 -6.54 -15.20
C LEU A 6 -11.39 -5.86 -16.16
N LEU A 7 -11.90 -5.07 -17.11
CA LEU A 7 -11.04 -4.34 -18.04
C LEU A 7 -10.11 -3.37 -17.30
N VAL A 8 -10.67 -2.57 -16.38
CA VAL A 8 -9.90 -1.62 -15.58
C VAL A 8 -8.90 -2.35 -14.68
N SER A 9 -9.29 -3.47 -14.05
CA SER A 9 -8.37 -4.32 -13.29
C SER A 9 -7.23 -4.85 -14.15
N ALA A 10 -7.54 -5.36 -15.34
CA ALA A 10 -6.54 -5.90 -16.25
C ALA A 10 -5.52 -4.82 -16.62
N VAL A 11 -5.99 -3.63 -17.00
CA VAL A 11 -5.12 -2.48 -17.30
C VAL A 11 -4.25 -2.10 -16.09
N ALA A 12 -4.83 -2.03 -14.88
CA ALA A 12 -4.10 -1.71 -13.67
C ALA A 12 -3.02 -2.76 -13.34
N VAL A 13 -3.36 -4.06 -13.37
CA VAL A 13 -2.44 -5.16 -13.08
C VAL A 13 -1.33 -5.24 -14.12
N LEU A 14 -1.65 -5.09 -15.41
CA LEU A 14 -0.65 -5.07 -16.48
C LEU A 14 0.31 -3.89 -16.34
N SER A 15 -0.21 -2.70 -16.02
CA SER A 15 0.61 -1.50 -15.81
C SER A 15 1.54 -1.67 -14.60
N PHE A 16 1.03 -2.26 -13.51
CA PHE A 16 1.81 -2.57 -12.32
C PHE A 16 2.89 -3.62 -12.61
N ALA A 17 2.55 -4.71 -13.28
CA ALA A 17 3.49 -5.77 -13.66
C ALA A 17 4.59 -5.24 -14.59
N ARG A 18 4.25 -4.35 -15.53
CA ARG A 18 5.23 -3.65 -16.37
C ARG A 18 6.19 -2.80 -15.53
N GLY A 19 5.68 -2.05 -14.55
CA GLY A 19 6.50 -1.26 -13.62
C GLY A 19 7.45 -2.13 -12.79
N LEU A 20 6.95 -3.24 -12.23
CA LEU A 20 7.78 -4.21 -11.50
C LEU A 20 8.87 -4.80 -12.40
N THR A 21 8.52 -5.19 -13.63
CA THR A 21 9.48 -5.74 -14.60
C THR A 21 10.56 -4.72 -14.95
N HIS A 22 10.19 -3.45 -15.10
CA HIS A 22 11.14 -2.37 -15.34
C HIS A 22 12.11 -2.20 -14.17
N MET A 23 11.60 -2.10 -12.93
CA MET A 23 12.45 -2.00 -11.73
C MET A 23 13.37 -3.21 -11.58
N TRP A 24 12.84 -4.42 -11.79
CA TRP A 24 13.63 -5.65 -11.75
C TRP A 24 14.78 -5.61 -12.76
N ARG A 25 14.49 -5.27 -14.02
CA ARG A 25 15.50 -5.15 -15.08
C ARG A 25 16.60 -4.17 -14.70
N THR A 26 16.23 -2.98 -14.21
CA THR A 26 17.19 -1.96 -13.78
C THR A 26 18.09 -2.47 -12.64
N VAL A 27 17.51 -3.09 -11.62
CA VAL A 27 18.28 -3.62 -10.47
C VAL A 27 19.16 -4.81 -10.90
N SER A 28 18.66 -5.68 -11.78
CA SER A 28 19.38 -6.86 -12.26
C SER A 28 20.51 -6.56 -13.24
N ALA A 29 20.54 -5.36 -13.83
CA ALA A 29 21.60 -4.92 -14.73
C ALA A 29 22.92 -4.57 -13.99
N GLY A 30 22.86 -4.38 -12.66
CA GLY A 30 24.05 -4.17 -11.84
C GLY A 30 24.85 -5.45 -11.59
N THR A 31 26.10 -5.29 -11.15
CA THR A 31 26.97 -6.42 -10.80
C THR A 31 26.39 -7.24 -9.64
N PRO A 32 26.30 -8.58 -9.75
CA PRO A 32 25.91 -9.44 -8.64
C PRO A 32 26.90 -9.32 -7.48
N ASP A 33 26.38 -9.23 -6.25
CA ASP A 33 27.15 -9.24 -5.01
C ASP A 33 26.97 -10.59 -4.31
N PRO A 34 27.96 -11.52 -4.42
CA PRO A 34 27.87 -12.86 -3.85
C PRO A 34 27.78 -12.78 -2.32
N GLY A 35 26.68 -13.27 -1.77
CA GLY A 35 26.42 -13.23 -0.32
C GLY A 35 25.44 -12.13 0.12
N ARG A 36 25.01 -11.23 -0.79
CA ARG A 36 24.03 -10.17 -0.48
C ARG A 36 22.70 -10.70 0.07
N LEU A 37 22.29 -11.91 -0.32
CA LEU A 37 21.04 -12.53 0.14
C LEU A 37 21.17 -13.16 1.52
N GLY A 38 22.39 -13.43 2.01
CA GLY A 38 22.63 -14.03 3.31
C GLY A 38 22.86 -12.99 4.41
N PRO A 39 22.48 -13.26 5.67
CA PRO A 39 21.50 -14.25 6.11
C PRO A 39 20.06 -13.79 5.82
N VAL A 40 19.29 -14.58 5.05
CA VAL A 40 17.97 -14.21 4.52
C VAL A 40 17.01 -13.75 5.62
N GLY A 41 16.92 -14.48 6.73
CA GLY A 41 15.97 -14.19 7.81
C GLY A 41 16.20 -12.83 8.49
N LYS A 42 17.45 -12.52 8.87
CA LYS A 42 17.76 -11.23 9.51
C LYS A 42 17.54 -10.06 8.57
N ARG A 43 17.88 -10.24 7.28
CA ARG A 43 17.67 -9.19 6.26
C ARG A 43 16.19 -8.97 5.98
N LEU A 44 15.42 -10.05 5.81
CA LEU A 44 13.97 -9.97 5.61
C LEU A 44 13.30 -9.28 6.80
N TRP A 45 13.67 -9.66 8.02
CA TRP A 45 13.18 -8.99 9.23
C TRP A 45 13.61 -7.52 9.28
N GLY A 46 14.83 -7.19 8.87
CA GLY A 46 15.30 -5.82 8.74
C GLY A 46 14.42 -4.99 7.80
N VAL A 47 14.07 -5.54 6.63
CA VAL A 47 13.18 -4.89 5.66
C VAL A 47 11.77 -4.72 6.22
N VAL A 48 11.19 -5.79 6.79
CA VAL A 48 9.83 -5.74 7.36
C VAL A 48 9.78 -4.76 8.54
N SER A 49 10.74 -4.81 9.45
CA SER A 49 10.80 -3.91 10.60
C SER A 49 11.05 -2.46 10.18
N ALA A 50 11.90 -2.21 9.18
CA ALA A 50 12.10 -0.88 8.63
C ALA A 50 10.81 -0.33 8.00
N ALA A 51 10.11 -1.14 7.21
CA ALA A 51 8.82 -0.79 6.62
C ALA A 51 7.76 -0.50 7.68
N LEU A 52 7.56 -1.40 8.67
CA LEU A 52 6.56 -1.21 9.71
C LEU A 52 6.88 -0.03 10.64
N THR A 53 8.15 0.13 11.01
CA THR A 53 8.56 1.14 12.00
C THR A 53 8.76 2.53 11.38
N HIS A 54 8.85 2.64 10.04
CA HIS A 54 9.05 3.91 9.34
C HIS A 54 10.19 4.74 9.92
N ARG A 55 11.33 4.08 10.18
CA ARG A 55 12.50 4.68 10.86
C ARG A 55 13.13 5.83 10.07
N GLU A 56 12.85 5.89 8.78
CA GLU A 56 13.26 6.93 7.83
C GLU A 56 12.73 8.33 8.22
N PHE A 57 11.54 8.42 8.83
CA PHE A 57 10.94 9.72 9.21
C PHE A 57 11.47 10.25 10.54
N LYS A 58 12.77 10.51 10.63
CA LYS A 58 13.37 11.17 11.79
C LYS A 58 12.97 12.64 11.85
N GLY A 59 12.57 13.13 13.04
CA GLY A 59 12.22 14.53 13.26
C GLY A 59 10.84 14.99 12.78
N ARG A 60 10.02 14.09 12.21
CA ARG A 60 8.67 14.41 11.69
C ARG A 60 7.61 13.45 12.23
N PRO A 61 7.31 13.46 13.55
CA PRO A 61 6.46 12.46 14.19
C PRO A 61 5.04 12.42 13.62
N TRP A 62 4.46 13.57 13.27
CA TRP A 62 3.11 13.63 12.70
C TRP A 62 3.01 13.06 11.29
N ILE A 63 4.00 13.32 10.43
CA ILE A 63 4.06 12.75 9.08
C ILE A 63 4.26 11.23 9.17
N LYS A 64 5.13 10.79 10.08
CA LYS A 64 5.36 9.37 10.34
C LYS A 64 4.06 8.67 10.76
N ALA A 65 3.31 9.25 11.70
CA ALA A 65 2.04 8.69 12.17
C ALA A 65 0.98 8.65 11.05
N ALA A 66 0.83 9.74 10.31
CA ALA A 66 -0.12 9.81 9.19
C ALA A 66 0.22 8.81 8.08
N HIS A 67 1.50 8.68 7.73
CA HIS A 67 1.95 7.73 6.71
C HIS A 67 1.76 6.28 7.17
N TRP A 68 2.08 5.97 8.43
CA TRP A 68 1.84 4.65 9.01
C TRP A 68 0.34 4.29 8.99
N LEU A 69 -0.52 5.24 9.39
CA LEU A 69 -1.98 5.05 9.38
C LEU A 69 -2.49 4.72 7.98
N VAL A 70 -2.09 5.51 6.98
CA VAL A 70 -2.45 5.27 5.57
C VAL A 70 -1.93 3.93 5.10
N MET A 71 -0.67 3.58 5.39
CA MET A 71 -0.08 2.29 5.00
C MET A 71 -0.86 1.11 5.58
N VAL A 72 -1.23 1.15 6.86
CA VAL A 72 -2.00 0.08 7.52
C VAL A 72 -3.44 0.03 7.00
N SER A 73 -4.00 1.17 6.56
CA SER A 73 -5.33 1.22 5.94
C SER A 73 -5.39 0.38 4.66
N PHE A 74 -4.35 0.35 3.84
CA PHE A 74 -4.34 -0.40 2.56
C PHE A 74 -4.64 -1.91 2.70
N PRO A 75 -3.88 -2.71 3.48
CA PRO A 75 -4.14 -4.14 3.62
C PRO A 75 -5.46 -4.44 4.36
N ILE A 76 -5.87 -3.58 5.31
CA ILE A 76 -7.15 -3.75 6.02
C ILE A 76 -8.32 -3.53 5.04
N LEU A 77 -8.31 -2.42 4.31
CA LEU A 77 -9.37 -2.05 3.37
C LEU A 77 -9.34 -2.89 2.09
N PHE A 78 -8.24 -3.56 1.77
CA PHE A 78 -8.18 -4.49 0.65
C PHE A 78 -9.25 -5.60 0.74
N LEU A 79 -9.61 -6.03 1.95
CA LEU A 79 -10.67 -7.02 2.14
C LEU A 79 -12.06 -6.46 1.77
N THR A 80 -12.29 -5.16 1.90
CA THR A 80 -13.54 -4.53 1.43
C THR A 80 -13.58 -4.48 -0.10
N LEU A 81 -12.43 -4.33 -0.77
CA LEU A 81 -12.32 -4.44 -2.22
C LEU A 81 -12.70 -5.85 -2.71
N ILE A 82 -12.23 -6.90 -2.03
CA ILE A 82 -12.60 -8.29 -2.37
C ILE A 82 -14.12 -8.48 -2.27
N THR A 83 -14.73 -8.02 -1.17
CA THR A 83 -16.19 -8.06 -1.00
C THR A 83 -16.88 -7.31 -2.14
N GLY A 84 -16.43 -6.10 -2.47
CA GLY A 84 -16.98 -5.30 -3.58
C GLY A 84 -16.89 -5.99 -4.94
N TYR A 85 -15.79 -6.69 -5.23
CA TYR A 85 -15.65 -7.46 -6.48
C TYR A 85 -16.66 -8.62 -6.56
N ALA A 86 -16.85 -9.35 -5.46
CA ALA A 86 -17.83 -10.43 -5.41
C ALA A 86 -19.27 -9.91 -5.50
N GLN A 87 -19.55 -8.73 -4.92
CA GLN A 87 -20.85 -8.06 -5.00
C GLN A 87 -21.27 -7.67 -6.43
N LEU A 88 -20.33 -7.56 -7.37
CA LEU A 88 -20.65 -7.39 -8.80
C LEU A 88 -21.39 -8.61 -9.40
N ARG A 89 -21.32 -9.77 -8.75
CA ARG A 89 -22.00 -11.01 -9.16
C ARG A 89 -23.11 -11.40 -8.19
N VAL A 90 -22.85 -11.30 -6.89
CA VAL A 90 -23.80 -11.65 -5.82
C VAL A 90 -23.86 -10.50 -4.84
N GLN A 91 -24.87 -9.64 -4.95
CA GLN A 91 -24.94 -8.40 -4.17
C GLN A 91 -24.96 -8.61 -2.65
N THR A 92 -25.45 -9.76 -2.19
CA THR A 92 -25.47 -10.13 -0.77
C THR A 92 -24.18 -10.77 -0.29
N PHE A 93 -23.15 -10.88 -1.14
CA PHE A 93 -21.88 -11.46 -0.75
C PHE A 93 -21.21 -10.67 0.35
N THR A 94 -20.74 -11.39 1.36
CA THR A 94 -19.91 -10.90 2.44
C THR A 94 -18.77 -11.90 2.66
N LEU A 95 -17.62 -11.44 3.17
CA LEU A 95 -16.53 -12.34 3.52
C LEU A 95 -16.97 -13.28 4.65
N PRO A 96 -16.69 -14.60 4.56
CA PRO A 96 -16.94 -15.52 5.65
C PRO A 96 -16.25 -15.02 6.92
N LEU A 97 -16.95 -15.09 8.06
CA LEU A 97 -16.51 -14.62 9.39
C LEU A 97 -16.38 -13.09 9.54
N LEU A 98 -15.83 -12.37 8.56
CA LEU A 98 -15.56 -10.93 8.68
C LEU A 98 -16.77 -10.06 8.35
N GLY A 99 -17.63 -10.51 7.45
CA GLY A 99 -18.73 -9.72 6.90
C GLY A 99 -19.95 -9.52 7.80
N HIS A 100 -19.97 -10.16 8.96
CA HIS A 100 -21.00 -10.01 10.00
C HIS A 100 -20.38 -9.75 11.37
N PHE A 101 -19.07 -9.48 11.42
CA PHE A 101 -18.33 -9.30 12.65
C PHE A 101 -18.20 -7.81 12.93
N ALA A 102 -19.06 -7.28 13.80
CA ALA A 102 -19.12 -5.86 14.11
C ALA A 102 -17.76 -5.21 14.41
N PRO A 103 -16.82 -5.82 15.18
CA PRO A 103 -15.49 -5.25 15.38
C PRO A 103 -14.70 -5.05 14.07
N TRP A 104 -14.87 -5.93 13.08
CA TRP A 104 -14.24 -5.79 11.77
C TRP A 104 -14.83 -4.61 10.99
N GLU A 105 -16.15 -4.47 10.98
CA GLU A 105 -16.83 -3.36 10.30
C GLU A 105 -16.40 -2.00 10.89
N TRP A 106 -16.40 -1.86 12.22
CA TRP A 106 -15.90 -0.67 12.90
C TRP A 106 -14.42 -0.40 12.61
N LEU A 107 -13.58 -1.44 12.59
CA LEU A 107 -12.18 -1.32 12.23
C LEU A 107 -12.03 -0.74 10.81
N THR A 108 -12.76 -1.30 9.84
CA THR A 108 -12.71 -0.82 8.46
C THR A 108 -13.20 0.62 8.33
N GLU A 109 -14.24 1.02 9.06
CA GLU A 109 -14.77 2.39 9.05
C GLU A 109 -13.75 3.39 9.61
N VAL A 110 -13.12 3.06 10.75
CA VAL A 110 -12.09 3.90 11.37
C VAL A 110 -10.89 4.08 10.44
N PHE A 111 -10.42 3.00 9.81
CA PHE A 111 -9.30 3.07 8.87
C PHE A 111 -9.69 3.73 7.53
N ALA A 112 -10.95 3.65 7.10
CA ALA A 112 -11.44 4.36 5.93
C ALA A 112 -11.39 5.88 6.15
N TRP A 113 -12.00 6.38 7.23
CA TRP A 113 -11.97 7.81 7.56
C TRP A 113 -10.58 8.30 7.96
N GLY A 114 -9.87 7.53 8.79
CA GLY A 114 -8.52 7.85 9.23
C GLY A 114 -7.53 7.89 8.07
N GLY A 115 -7.60 6.90 7.17
CA GLY A 115 -6.81 6.84 5.96
C GLY A 115 -7.11 7.99 5.00
N LEU A 116 -8.40 8.34 4.82
CA LEU A 116 -8.81 9.48 4.01
C LEU A 116 -8.29 10.81 4.58
N ALA A 117 -8.45 11.05 5.87
CA ALA A 117 -7.92 12.25 6.51
C ALA A 117 -6.38 12.29 6.45
N GLY A 118 -5.73 11.15 6.68
CA GLY A 118 -4.28 11.01 6.62
C GLY A 118 -3.71 11.30 5.23
N ILE A 119 -4.31 10.74 4.17
CA ILE A 119 -3.82 10.99 2.80
C ILE A 119 -4.03 12.46 2.41
N ILE A 120 -5.18 13.08 2.75
CA ILE A 120 -5.42 14.50 2.48
C ILE A 120 -4.37 15.36 3.20
N ALA A 121 -4.11 15.10 4.48
CA ALA A 121 -3.09 15.82 5.24
C ALA A 121 -1.70 15.70 4.58
N LEU A 122 -1.30 14.49 4.16
CA LEU A 122 -0.02 14.26 3.47
C LEU A 122 0.03 14.93 2.09
N MET A 123 -1.08 14.97 1.34
CA MET A 123 -1.17 15.72 0.08
C MET A 123 -0.95 17.22 0.32
N VAL A 124 -1.58 17.80 1.34
CA VAL A 124 -1.40 19.22 1.71
C VAL A 124 0.05 19.50 2.08
N VAL A 125 0.66 18.67 2.91
CA VAL A 125 2.08 18.79 3.29
C VAL A 125 2.97 18.74 2.04
N ARG A 126 2.71 17.79 1.13
CA ARG A 126 3.48 17.65 -0.11
C ARG A 126 3.34 18.88 -1.02
N GLN A 127 2.13 19.41 -1.17
CA GLN A 127 1.88 20.60 -1.98
C GLN A 127 2.59 21.83 -1.42
N ARG A 128 2.60 22.00 -0.09
CA ARG A 128 3.29 23.11 0.58
C ARG A 128 4.81 22.99 0.59
N ALA A 129 5.34 21.76 0.59
CA ALA A 129 6.78 21.53 0.55
C ALA A 129 7.44 21.90 -0.79
N GLY A 130 6.66 22.20 -1.83
CA GLY A 130 7.16 22.53 -3.17
C GLY A 130 7.54 21.30 -3.99
N ARG A 131 8.07 21.54 -5.20
CA ARG A 131 8.62 20.49 -6.07
C ARG A 131 10.10 20.36 -5.76
N GLY A 132 10.55 19.15 -5.39
CA GLY A 132 11.98 18.84 -5.35
C GLY A 132 12.60 19.13 -6.72
N THR A 133 13.77 19.75 -6.73
CA THR A 133 14.49 20.07 -7.96
C THR A 133 15.16 18.81 -8.51
N ALA A 134 15.44 18.77 -9.81
CA ALA A 134 16.16 17.64 -10.42
C ALA A 134 17.58 17.44 -9.84
N ALA A 135 18.12 18.44 -9.15
CA ALA A 135 19.40 18.36 -8.44
C ALA A 135 19.30 17.65 -7.07
N GLU A 136 18.08 17.48 -6.54
CA GLU A 136 17.82 16.81 -5.26
C GLU A 136 17.38 15.34 -5.45
N ALA A 137 17.17 14.89 -6.70
CA ALA A 137 16.71 13.55 -7.07
C ALA A 137 17.86 12.66 -7.54
#